data_AF-U1FLZ6-F1
#
_entry.id   AF-U1FLZ6-F1
#
_cell.length_a   1.000
_cell.length_b   1.000
_cell.length_c   1.000
_cell.angle_alpha   90.00
_cell.angle_beta   90.00
_cell.angle_gamma   90.00
#
_symmetry.space_group_name_H-M   'P 1'
#
loop_
_entity.id
_entity.type
_entity.pdbx_description
1 polymer ?
#
loop_
_entity_poly.entity_id
_entity_poly.type
_entity_poly.pdbx_seq_one_letter_code
_entity_poly.pdbx_strand_id
1 'polypeptide(L)'
;MAGFLKLTQNDIKEGMRFSAPVFFDDGKNMFLAAGKPAKPYHLAALKNWKVPFLLTVGHVLSQAEIDAQTNANLEDVDELEPVDDDMPL
;
A
#
# COMPACT_ATOMS: atom_id res chain seq x y z
N MET A 1 4.07 -17.43 -16.33
CA MET A 1 3.89 -16.07 -16.84
C MET A 1 3.14 -15.29 -15.77
N ALA A 2 3.73 -14.26 -15.18
CA ALA A 2 2.99 -13.41 -14.24
C ALA A 2 2.03 -12.54 -15.07
N GLY A 3 0.75 -12.92 -15.11
CA GLY A 3 -0.28 -12.14 -15.77
C GLY A 3 -0.57 -10.89 -14.95
N PHE A 4 -0.61 -9.73 -15.61
CA PHE A 4 -1.07 -8.51 -14.96
C PHE A 4 -2.55 -8.65 -14.61
N LEU A 5 -2.90 -8.41 -13.36
CA LEU A 5 -4.26 -8.37 -12.87
C LEU A 5 -4.79 -6.95 -13.01
N LYS A 6 -5.89 -6.82 -13.75
CA LYS A 6 -6.59 -5.55 -13.97
C LYS A 6 -7.65 -5.39 -12.90
N LEU A 7 -7.57 -4.32 -12.12
CA LEU A 7 -8.51 -3.98 -11.05
C LEU A 7 -9.32 -2.76 -11.43
N THR A 8 -10.60 -2.74 -11.10
CA THR A 8 -11.44 -1.56 -11.21
C THR A 8 -11.56 -0.86 -9.86
N GLN A 9 -12.07 0.36 -9.86
CA GLN A 9 -12.35 1.09 -8.61
C GLN A 9 -13.27 0.31 -7.64
N ASN A 10 -14.13 -0.58 -8.14
CA ASN A 10 -15.04 -1.38 -7.32
C ASN A 10 -14.33 -2.56 -6.63
N ASP A 11 -13.18 -2.97 -7.17
CA ASP A 11 -12.37 -4.06 -6.62
C ASP A 11 -11.47 -3.59 -5.48
N ILE A 12 -11.20 -2.29 -5.40
CA ILE A 12 -10.42 -1.68 -4.31
C ILE A 12 -11.36 -1.32 -3.16
N LYS A 13 -11.08 -1.87 -1.98
CA LYS A 13 -11.77 -1.53 -0.73
C LYS A 13 -10.78 -1.02 0.30
N GLU A 14 -11.30 -0.27 1.27
CA GLU A 14 -10.50 0.20 2.40
C GLU A 14 -9.88 -0.98 3.15
N GLY A 15 -8.61 -0.84 3.54
CA GLY A 15 -7.86 -1.86 4.25
C GLY A 15 -7.28 -2.97 3.38
N MET A 16 -7.64 -3.07 2.10
CA MET A 16 -7.07 -4.07 1.20
C MET A 16 -5.57 -3.87 1.01
N ARG A 17 -4.84 -4.99 0.93
CA ARG A 17 -3.40 -5.05 0.70
C ARG A 17 -3.12 -5.99 -0.46
N PHE A 18 -2.05 -5.69 -1.20
CA PHE A 18 -1.63 -6.49 -2.35
C PHE A 18 -0.22 -7.02 -2.12
N SER A 19 0.06 -8.23 -2.62
CA SER A 19 1.37 -8.86 -2.53
C SER A 19 2.44 -8.16 -3.38
N ALA A 20 2.02 -7.38 -4.39
CA ALA A 20 2.89 -6.58 -5.23
C ALA A 20 2.35 -5.13 -5.33
N PRO A 21 3.15 -4.18 -5.83
CA PRO A 21 2.68 -2.81 -6.03
C PRO A 21 1.52 -2.76 -7.01
N VAL A 22 0.64 -1.78 -6.80
CA VAL A 22 -0.47 -1.45 -7.67
C VAL A 22 -0.14 -0.15 -8.38
N PHE A 23 -0.22 -0.18 -9.71
CA PHE A 23 0.01 0.93 -10.61
C PHE A 23 -1.30 1.45 -11.19
N PHE A 24 -1.27 2.68 -11.68
CA PHE A 24 -2.35 3.23 -12.50
C PHE A 24 -2.40 2.55 -13.88
N ASP A 25 -3.37 2.96 -14.69
CA ASP A 25 -3.59 2.46 -16.05
C ASP A 25 -2.39 2.65 -16.99
N ASP A 26 -1.50 3.58 -16.65
CA ASP A 26 -0.24 3.82 -17.35
C ASP A 26 0.87 2.78 -17.07
N GLY A 27 0.72 1.96 -16.03
CA GLY A 27 1.72 0.99 -15.57
C GLY A 27 3.04 1.61 -15.09
N LYS A 28 3.10 2.93 -14.91
CA LYS A 28 4.30 3.69 -14.52
C LYS A 28 4.14 4.35 -13.18
N ASN A 29 3.01 5.01 -12.96
CA ASN A 29 2.72 5.69 -11.71
C ASN A 29 2.17 4.70 -10.69
N MET A 30 2.76 4.70 -9.49
CA MET A 30 2.34 3.83 -8.41
C MET A 30 1.14 4.43 -7.67
N PHE A 31 0.10 3.64 -7.51
CA PHE A 31 -1.07 3.98 -6.72
C PHE A 31 -0.92 3.51 -5.27
N LEU A 32 -0.47 2.27 -5.08
CA LEU A 32 -0.33 1.63 -3.77
C LEU A 32 0.92 0.75 -3.75
N ALA A 33 1.74 0.87 -2.71
CA ALA A 33 2.90 0.01 -2.52
C ALA A 33 2.50 -1.40 -2.04
N ALA A 34 3.36 -2.39 -2.30
CA ALA A 34 3.16 -3.76 -1.84
C ALA A 34 2.99 -3.82 -0.30
N GLY A 35 2.03 -4.59 0.18
CA GLY A 35 1.75 -4.77 1.61
C GLY A 35 1.15 -3.55 2.33
N LYS A 36 1.00 -2.39 1.67
CA LYS A 36 0.38 -1.21 2.29
C LYS A 36 -1.14 -1.25 2.16
N PRO A 37 -1.90 -0.89 3.22
CA PRO A 37 -3.35 -0.89 3.17
C PRO A 37 -3.88 0.32 2.38
N ALA A 38 -4.90 0.08 1.55
CA ALA A 38 -5.65 1.14 0.90
C ALA A 38 -6.43 1.97 1.94
N LYS A 39 -6.17 3.28 1.97
CA LYS A 39 -6.80 4.26 2.87
C LYS A 39 -7.97 5.00 2.19
N PRO A 40 -8.88 5.64 2.95
CA PRO A 40 -10.01 6.39 2.40
C PRO A 40 -9.64 7.43 1.34
N TYR A 41 -8.52 8.14 1.52
CA TYR A 41 -8.09 9.15 0.56
C TYR A 41 -7.64 8.55 -0.79
N HIS A 42 -7.13 7.32 -0.80
CA HIS A 42 -6.79 6.61 -2.03
C HIS A 42 -8.05 6.30 -2.83
N LEU A 43 -9.10 5.81 -2.16
CA LEU A 43 -10.42 5.56 -2.77
C LEU A 43 -11.04 6.86 -3.30
N ALA A 44 -10.95 7.95 -2.55
CA ALA A 44 -11.41 9.26 -2.99
C ALA A 44 -10.64 9.74 -4.24
N ALA A 45 -9.32 9.53 -4.30
CA ALA A 45 -8.52 9.88 -5.48
C ALA A 45 -8.97 9.09 -6.72
N LEU A 46 -9.19 7.78 -6.61
CA LEU A 46 -9.69 6.94 -7.71
C LEU A 46 -11.00 7.48 -8.29
N LYS A 47 -11.93 7.85 -7.40
CA LYS A 47 -13.24 8.39 -7.78
C LYS A 47 -13.12 9.78 -8.41
N ASN A 48 -12.32 10.65 -7.83
CA ASN A 48 -12.15 12.03 -8.29
C ASN A 48 -11.45 12.11 -9.64
N TRP A 49 -10.44 11.25 -9.86
CA TRP A 49 -9.65 11.24 -11.08
C TRP A 49 -10.26 10.36 -12.18
N LYS A 50 -11.37 9.67 -11.88
CA LYS A 50 -12.06 8.76 -12.81
C LYS A 50 -11.11 7.72 -13.41
N VAL A 51 -10.27 7.14 -12.55
CA VAL A 51 -9.26 6.16 -12.97
C VAL A 51 -9.96 4.96 -13.60
N PRO A 52 -9.64 4.59 -14.85
CA PRO A 52 -10.38 3.57 -15.58
C PRO A 52 -10.10 2.17 -15.04
N PHE A 53 -8.85 1.89 -14.67
CA PHE A 53 -8.41 0.65 -14.03
C PHE A 53 -7.03 0.84 -13.40
N LEU A 54 -6.68 -0.11 -12.54
CA LEU A 54 -5.37 -0.26 -11.94
C LEU A 54 -4.73 -1.57 -12.40
N LEU A 55 -3.42 -1.64 -12.31
CA LEU A 55 -2.62 -2.79 -12.72
C LEU A 55 -1.79 -3.28 -11.55
N THR A 56 -1.81 -4.59 -11.30
CA THR A 56 -0.88 -5.22 -10.37
C THR A 56 -0.41 -6.56 -10.92
N VAL A 57 0.79 -6.99 -10.55
CA VAL A 57 1.28 -8.36 -10.86
C VAL A 57 1.04 -9.33 -9.70
N GLY A 58 0.53 -8.81 -8.58
CA GLY A 58 0.27 -9.58 -7.37
C GLY A 58 -1.19 -9.98 -7.22
N HIS A 59 -1.52 -10.41 -6.01
CA HIS A 59 -2.84 -10.81 -5.57
C HIS A 59 -3.22 -10.05 -4.29
N VAL A 60 -4.51 -10.04 -3.98
CA VAL A 60 -5.00 -9.50 -2.70
C VAL A 60 -4.54 -10.42 -1.57
N LEU A 61 -3.92 -9.84 -0.54
CA LEU A 61 -3.46 -10.61 0.61
C LEU A 61 -4.64 -11.02 1.49
N SER A 62 -4.63 -12.29 1.90
CA SER A 62 -5.52 -12.80 2.94
C SER A 62 -5.08 -12.33 4.33
N GLN A 63 -5.97 -12.36 5.32
CA GLN A 63 -5.64 -11.94 6.69
C GLN A 63 -4.42 -12.67 7.27
N ALA A 64 -4.27 -13.97 6.98
CA ALA A 64 -3.13 -14.77 7.44
C ALA A 64 -1.79 -14.27 6.84
N GLU A 65 -1.78 -13.87 5.56
CA GLU A 65 -0.59 -13.30 4.91
C GLU A 65 -0.28 -11.89 5.43
N ILE A 66 -1.32 -11.11 5.74
CA ILE A 66 -1.18 -9.78 6.34
C ILE A 66 -0.52 -9.90 7.71
N ASP A 67 -0.99 -10.81 8.56
CA ASP A 67 -0.43 -11.01 9.90
C ASP A 67 1.04 -11.45 9.83
N ALA A 68 1.37 -12.34 8.87
CA ALA A 68 2.74 -12.76 8.61
C ALA A 68 3.66 -11.60 8.15
N GLN A 69 3.19 -10.71 7.27
CA GLN A 69 3.95 -9.53 6.84
C GLN A 69 4.13 -8.49 7.95
N THR A 70 3.12 -8.33 8.80
CA THR A 70 3.17 -7.33 9.88
C THR A 70 4.25 -7.70 10.91
N ASN A 71 4.42 -9.00 11.17
CA ASN A 71 5.51 -9.51 12.02
C ASN A 71 6.91 -9.29 11.43
N ALA A 72 7.03 -9.26 10.09
CA ALA A 72 8.32 -9.04 9.42
C ALA A 72 8.71 -7.56 9.31
N ASN A 73 7.76 -6.62 9.41
CA ASN A 73 8.03 -5.17 9.29
C ASN A 73 8.21 -4.46 10.65
N LEU A 74 8.09 -5.19 11.75
CA LEU A 74 8.33 -4.69 13.12
C LEU A 74 9.81 -4.43 13.43
N GLU A 75 10.74 -4.80 12.54
CA GLU A 75 12.16 -4.52 12.69
C GLU A 75 12.59 -3.12 12.18
N ASP A 76 11.74 -2.42 11.41
CA ASP A 76 12.00 -1.06 10.90
C ASP A 76 11.37 0.04 11.78
N VAL A 77 11.20 -0.21 13.09
CA VAL A 77 10.83 0.87 14.01
C VAL A 77 12.10 1.65 14.32
N ASP A 78 12.31 2.67 13.49
CA ASP A 78 13.29 3.75 13.65
C ASP A 78 13.47 4.09 15.13
N GLU A 79 14.69 3.85 15.60
CA GLU A 79 15.22 4.22 16.89
C GLU A 79 15.02 5.73 17.05
N LEU A 80 13.93 6.13 17.72
CA LEU A 80 13.69 7.53 18.06
C LEU A 80 14.86 7.99 18.93
N GLU A 81 15.82 8.71 18.35
CA GLU A 81 16.91 9.32 19.10
C GLU A 81 16.27 10.15 20.24
N PRO A 82 16.63 9.87 21.51
CA PRO A 82 16.20 10.72 22.60
C PRO A 82 16.75 12.12 22.34
N VAL A 83 15.86 13.11 22.30
CA VAL A 83 16.27 14.51 22.29
C VAL A 83 16.97 14.76 23.63
N ASP A 84 18.30 14.82 23.61
CA ASP A 84 19.11 15.22 24.76
C ASP A 84 18.74 16.65 25.16
N ASP A 85 17.86 16.76 26.14
CA ASP A 85 17.40 18.01 26.75
C ASP A 85 18.43 18.52 27.77
N ASP A 86 19.70 18.61 27.35
CA ASP A 86 20.82 19.11 28.15
C ASP A 86 21.35 20.40 27.53
N MET A 87 20.57 21.48 27.68
CA MET A 87 21.02 22.84 27.39
C MET A 87 21.36 23.54 28.71
N PRO A 88 22.65 23.75 29.04
CA PRO A 88 23.02 24.51 30.23
C PRO A 88 22.89 26.02 29.96
N LEU A 89 22.28 26.74 30.90
CA LEU A 89 22.48 28.18 31.11
C LEU A 89 22.85 28.44 32.57
#